data_AF-A0A7C4SP97-F1
#
_entry.id   AF-A0A7C4SP97-F1
#
_cell.length_a   1.000
_cell.length_b   1.000
_cell.length_c   1.000
_cell.angle_alpha   90.00
_cell.angle_beta   90.00
_cell.angle_gamma   90.00
#
_symmetry.space_group_name_H-M   'P 1'
#
loop_
_entity.id
_entity.type
_entity.pdbx_description
1 polymer ?
#
loop_
_entity_poly.entity_id
_entity_poly.type
_entity_poly.pdbx_seq_one_letter_code
_entity_poly.pdbx_strand_id
1 'polypeptide(L)'
;MKPRMFPCFALALCAAVLQLSASDRATGWAEEIKGRVPLSDASEACLSCHSVYTLGIVRDWQRSLHARTTVRQALGRSQQERRVSVARPEEIQGLSADVAVGCAECHLTDADRHADTFEHQGYRVHVVVSPADCGRCHPVEQTEYRERNKMSRAHENLAGNSFYQSLMDSVLAQRKVAGSGLSASPATPEARMESCYGCHGTRVSVRGLKKIQTTLEPILVPDLAGWPNTGVGRVNPDGTSGSCSSCHARHSFSVSIARRPAACSKCHLEPDAPAWDVYTHSKHGILASAQEAATDFDAIPWVLGRDFHAPTCAACHASLIVDAEGARLAARTHGFGDRLWVRLFGLIYSHPQPVQPDTTAIRNRAGQPLPVTPDGEVAEAFLIDAAEQERRRRNMQTLCQGCHGTQWVTKHFEKLAVTVRETDDRVRQATALMERAWREGRASRENLFDEPVEILWAEQWLFYANAVRYTSAMAGSPDFAAFHGGYWALSRGLLQLQEAVEGRRGTR
;
A
#
# COMPACT_ATOMS: atom_id res chain seq x y z
N MET A 1 -30.52 71.41 15.15
CA MET A 1 -29.27 71.43 14.33
C MET A 1 -29.30 70.22 13.40
N LYS A 2 -29.05 70.45 12.10
CA LYS A 2 -29.34 69.58 10.94
C LYS A 2 -28.69 68.17 11.03
N PRO A 3 -29.38 67.09 10.63
CA PRO A 3 -28.71 65.89 10.15
C PRO A 3 -28.42 66.01 8.64
N ARG A 4 -27.19 65.68 8.24
CA ARG A 4 -26.75 65.68 6.84
C ARG A 4 -27.20 64.39 6.14
N MET A 5 -27.90 64.54 5.02
CA MET A 5 -28.07 63.52 3.99
C MET A 5 -26.71 63.17 3.36
N PHE A 6 -26.39 61.89 3.26
CA PHE A 6 -25.40 61.36 2.33
C PHE A 6 -26.13 60.60 1.21
N PRO A 7 -25.79 60.81 -0.08
CA PRO A 7 -26.42 60.09 -1.18
C PRO A 7 -25.75 58.72 -1.37
N CYS A 8 -26.56 57.68 -1.56
CA CYS A 8 -26.13 56.39 -2.08
C CYS A 8 -25.61 56.55 -3.51
N PHE A 9 -24.31 56.35 -3.72
CA PHE A 9 -23.76 56.03 -5.03
C PHE A 9 -23.82 54.51 -5.22
N ALA A 10 -24.74 54.05 -6.08
CA ALA A 10 -24.73 52.69 -6.60
C ALA A 10 -23.63 52.57 -7.66
N LEU A 11 -22.54 51.86 -7.35
CA LEU A 11 -21.60 51.39 -8.35
C LEU A 11 -22.20 50.15 -9.04
N ALA A 12 -22.63 50.33 -10.29
CA ALA A 12 -22.91 49.23 -11.19
C ALA A 12 -21.59 48.63 -11.69
N LEU A 13 -21.10 47.57 -11.03
CA LEU A 13 -20.05 46.72 -11.61
C LEU A 13 -20.68 45.83 -12.68
N CYS A 14 -20.44 46.17 -13.95
CA CYS A 14 -20.59 45.23 -15.07
C CYS A 14 -19.59 44.09 -14.89
N ALA A 15 -20.04 42.96 -14.35
CA ALA A 15 -19.33 41.70 -14.45
C ALA A 15 -19.48 41.16 -15.88
N ALA A 16 -18.53 41.50 -16.75
CA ALA A 16 -18.35 40.77 -18.00
C ALA A 16 -17.85 39.36 -17.67
N VAL A 17 -18.78 38.41 -17.55
CA VAL A 17 -18.45 36.99 -17.45
C VAL A 17 -18.00 36.55 -18.84
N LEU A 18 -16.68 36.56 -19.07
CA LEU A 18 -16.06 35.89 -20.20
C LEU A 18 -16.31 34.38 -20.06
N GLN A 19 -17.34 33.88 -20.73
CA GLN A 19 -17.55 32.46 -20.96
C GLN A 19 -16.47 31.97 -21.95
N LEU A 20 -15.27 31.70 -21.44
CA LEU A 20 -14.26 30.93 -22.18
C LEU A 20 -14.81 29.51 -22.38
N SER A 21 -14.86 29.09 -23.64
CA SER A 21 -15.28 27.75 -24.00
C SER A 21 -14.34 26.69 -23.40
N ALA A 22 -14.82 25.46 -23.22
CA ALA A 22 -13.99 24.35 -22.74
C ALA A 22 -12.79 24.07 -23.68
N SER A 23 -12.93 24.38 -24.98
CA SER A 23 -11.83 24.34 -25.96
C SER A 23 -10.77 25.42 -25.71
N ASP A 24 -11.15 26.65 -25.36
CA ASP A 24 -10.20 27.74 -25.12
C ASP A 24 -9.39 27.55 -23.83
N ARG A 25 -9.98 26.92 -22.81
CA ARG A 25 -9.23 26.50 -21.61
C ARG A 25 -8.33 25.31 -21.89
N ALA A 26 -8.69 24.45 -22.84
CA ALA A 26 -7.91 23.28 -23.18
C ALA A 26 -6.66 23.62 -24.00
N THR A 27 -6.75 24.60 -24.90
CA THR A 27 -5.65 25.10 -25.73
C THR A 27 -4.62 25.91 -24.92
N GLY A 28 -5.06 26.79 -24.02
CA GLY A 28 -4.14 27.62 -23.22
C GLY A 28 -3.17 26.84 -22.32
N TRP A 29 -3.60 25.68 -21.79
CA TRP A 29 -2.73 24.83 -20.96
C TRP A 29 -1.77 23.94 -21.77
N ALA A 30 -2.13 23.58 -23.01
CA ALA A 30 -1.22 22.85 -23.90
C ALA A 30 -0.07 23.75 -24.37
N GLU A 31 -0.31 25.05 -24.52
CA GLU A 31 0.73 26.06 -24.76
C GLU A 31 1.61 26.31 -23.51
N GLU A 32 1.05 26.23 -22.30
CA GLU A 32 1.79 26.47 -21.05
C GLU A 32 2.87 25.40 -20.75
N ILE A 33 2.68 24.17 -21.25
CA ILE A 33 3.64 23.05 -21.11
C ILE A 33 4.64 23.01 -22.28
N LYS A 34 4.19 23.37 -23.49
CA LYS A 34 5.06 23.48 -24.68
C LYS A 34 6.27 24.42 -24.48
N GLY A 35 6.24 25.30 -23.48
CA GLY A 35 7.29 26.30 -23.25
C GLY A 35 8.44 25.93 -22.32
N ARG A 36 8.47 24.76 -21.65
CA ARG A 36 9.47 24.52 -20.57
C ARG A 36 10.33 23.26 -20.66
N VAL A 37 9.83 22.16 -21.21
CA VAL A 37 10.59 20.90 -21.33
C VAL A 37 10.30 20.22 -22.67
N PRO A 38 11.33 19.79 -23.44
CA PRO A 38 11.12 19.10 -24.71
C PRO A 38 10.36 17.77 -24.54
N LEU A 39 9.55 17.41 -25.54
CA LEU A 39 8.91 16.10 -25.65
C LEU A 39 9.57 15.29 -26.76
N SER A 40 9.46 13.96 -26.72
CA SER A 40 9.81 13.13 -27.87
C SER A 40 8.71 13.18 -28.92
N ASP A 41 9.08 13.01 -30.20
CA ASP A 41 8.13 12.93 -31.31
C ASP A 41 7.03 11.89 -31.07
N ALA A 42 7.39 10.76 -30.47
CA ALA A 42 6.44 9.70 -30.12
C ALA A 42 5.43 10.16 -29.05
N SER A 43 5.89 10.82 -27.98
CA SER A 43 5.01 11.38 -26.95
C SER A 43 4.13 12.51 -27.50
N GLU A 44 4.64 13.35 -28.39
CA GLU A 44 3.84 14.37 -29.08
C GLU A 44 2.73 13.73 -29.93
N ALA A 45 3.05 12.67 -30.67
CA ALA A 45 2.07 11.91 -31.44
C ALA A 45 0.98 11.31 -30.54
N CYS A 46 1.34 10.70 -29.40
CA CYS A 46 0.37 10.20 -28.42
C CYS A 46 -0.55 11.33 -27.93
N LEU A 47 0.02 12.47 -27.53
CA LEU A 47 -0.72 13.60 -26.98
C LEU A 47 -1.65 14.26 -27.99
N SER A 48 -1.30 14.26 -29.28
CA SER A 48 -2.15 14.82 -30.34
C SER A 48 -3.54 14.18 -30.39
N CYS A 49 -3.63 12.89 -30.04
CA CYS A 49 -4.87 12.12 -30.01
C CYS A 49 -5.46 12.05 -28.59
N HIS A 50 -4.65 11.66 -27.60
CA HIS A 50 -5.12 11.41 -26.23
C HIS A 50 -5.56 12.67 -25.48
N SER A 51 -5.14 13.86 -25.92
CA SER A 51 -5.66 15.14 -25.38
C SER A 51 -7.15 15.33 -25.67
N VAL A 52 -7.69 14.65 -26.69
CA VAL A 52 -9.11 14.68 -27.05
C VAL A 52 -9.83 13.49 -26.42
N TYR A 53 -9.32 12.27 -26.61
CA TYR A 53 -10.06 11.05 -26.25
C TYR A 53 -9.92 10.60 -24.79
N THR A 54 -8.81 10.95 -24.14
CA THR A 54 -8.55 10.60 -22.74
C THR A 54 -8.04 11.82 -21.98
N LEU A 55 -8.76 12.93 -22.10
CA LEU A 55 -8.37 14.23 -21.53
C LEU A 55 -7.95 14.14 -20.06
N GLY A 56 -8.65 13.33 -19.25
CA GLY A 56 -8.32 13.15 -17.82
C GLY A 56 -6.91 12.56 -17.60
N ILE A 57 -6.49 11.58 -18.40
CA ILE A 57 -5.16 10.98 -18.32
C ILE A 57 -4.09 12.02 -18.67
N VAL A 58 -4.29 12.74 -19.78
CA VAL A 58 -3.34 13.76 -20.22
C VAL A 58 -3.22 14.88 -19.19
N ARG A 59 -4.35 15.38 -18.66
CA ARG A 59 -4.34 16.45 -17.65
C ARG A 59 -3.69 16.01 -16.34
N ASP A 60 -3.82 14.74 -15.97
CA ASP A 60 -3.16 14.22 -14.77
C ASP A 60 -1.65 14.05 -14.97
N TRP A 61 -1.22 13.52 -16.13
CA TRP A 61 0.21 13.47 -16.49
C TRP A 61 0.83 14.87 -16.55
N GLN A 62 0.15 15.85 -17.14
CA GLN A 62 0.61 17.25 -17.19
C GLN A 62 0.86 17.86 -15.80
N ARG A 63 0.17 17.36 -14.76
CA ARG A 63 0.38 17.77 -13.36
C ARG A 63 1.52 17.01 -12.67
N SER A 64 2.05 15.96 -13.28
CA SER A 64 3.18 15.20 -12.75
C SER A 64 4.50 15.99 -12.82
N LEU A 65 5.48 15.56 -12.03
CA LEU A 65 6.86 16.01 -12.22
C LEU A 65 7.45 15.45 -13.52
N HIS A 66 7.04 14.25 -13.94
CA HIS A 66 7.48 13.61 -15.18
C HIS A 66 7.23 14.45 -16.43
N ALA A 67 6.13 15.22 -16.48
CA ALA A 67 5.84 16.14 -17.57
C ALA A 67 6.63 17.47 -17.51
N ARG A 68 7.29 17.78 -16.38
CA ARG A 68 7.88 19.10 -16.09
C ARG A 68 9.39 19.07 -15.82
N THR A 69 10.04 17.92 -15.98
CA THR A 69 11.48 17.77 -15.84
C THR A 69 11.99 16.72 -16.82
N THR A 70 13.25 16.85 -17.21
CA THR A 70 14.00 15.74 -17.84
C THR A 70 14.81 14.99 -16.79
N VAL A 71 15.30 13.79 -17.14
CA VAL A 71 16.21 13.06 -16.25
C VAL A 71 17.54 13.79 -16.11
N ARG A 72 18.04 14.44 -17.18
CA ARG A 72 19.24 15.27 -17.11
C ARG A 72 19.08 16.44 -16.13
N GLN A 73 17.94 17.13 -16.17
CA GLN A 73 17.65 18.20 -15.21
C GLN A 73 17.55 17.67 -13.77
N ALA A 74 16.96 16.49 -13.58
CA ALA A 74 16.86 15.86 -12.26
C ALA A 74 18.24 15.44 -11.71
N LEU A 75 19.16 15.00 -12.55
CA LEU A 75 20.54 14.66 -12.18
C LEU A 75 21.39 15.87 -11.80
N GLY A 76 21.00 17.08 -12.22
CA GLY A 76 21.63 18.33 -11.78
C GLY A 76 21.30 18.74 -10.34
N ARG A 77 20.37 18.05 -9.66
CA ARG A 77 20.05 18.28 -8.25
C ARG A 77 21.04 17.55 -7.33
N SER A 78 21.15 18.01 -6.08
CA SER A 78 21.95 17.28 -5.10
C SER A 78 21.40 15.87 -4.88
N GLN A 79 22.25 14.93 -4.42
CA GLN A 79 21.86 13.54 -4.24
C GLN A 79 20.65 13.36 -3.31
N GLN A 80 20.48 14.23 -2.32
CA GLN A 80 19.37 14.15 -1.37
C GLN A 80 18.06 14.71 -1.95
N GLU A 81 18.14 15.70 -2.85
CA GLU A 81 17.00 16.37 -3.47
C GLU A 81 16.52 15.68 -4.75
N ARG A 82 17.40 14.95 -5.44
CA ARG A 82 17.06 14.28 -6.70
C ARG A 82 16.01 13.19 -6.49
N ARG A 83 15.09 13.08 -7.47
CA ARG A 83 14.00 12.09 -7.52
C ARG A 83 14.21 10.99 -8.56
N VAL A 84 15.43 10.88 -9.06
CA VAL A 84 15.92 9.81 -9.95
C VAL A 84 17.10 9.14 -9.26
N SER A 85 17.29 7.84 -9.50
CA SER A 85 18.33 7.08 -8.81
C SER A 85 19.38 6.46 -9.71
N VAL A 86 19.24 6.59 -11.04
CA VAL A 86 20.37 6.43 -11.96
C VAL A 86 21.51 7.38 -11.60
N ALA A 87 22.75 6.96 -11.82
CA ALA A 87 23.92 7.78 -11.52
C ALA A 87 24.21 8.76 -12.66
N ARG A 88 23.98 8.35 -13.91
CA ARG A 88 24.30 9.11 -15.11
C ARG A 88 23.25 8.95 -16.21
N PRO A 89 23.11 9.92 -17.14
CA PRO A 89 22.13 9.85 -18.23
C PRO A 89 22.27 8.60 -19.10
N GLU A 90 23.50 8.12 -19.32
CA GLU A 90 23.80 7.00 -20.23
C GLU A 90 23.31 5.65 -19.68
N GLU A 91 22.94 5.58 -18.40
CA GLU A 91 22.41 4.36 -17.76
C GLU A 91 20.93 4.12 -18.13
N ILE A 92 20.24 5.13 -18.67
CA ILE A 92 18.83 5.04 -19.04
C ILE A 92 18.72 4.44 -20.45
N GLN A 93 18.73 3.12 -20.53
CA GLN A 93 18.71 2.41 -21.81
C GLN A 93 17.42 2.68 -22.58
N GLY A 94 17.54 2.96 -23.88
CA GLY A 94 16.40 3.09 -24.80
C GLY A 94 15.53 4.33 -24.60
N LEU A 95 15.96 5.29 -23.77
CA LEU A 95 15.24 6.53 -23.50
C LEU A 95 16.18 7.74 -23.62
N SER A 96 15.63 8.89 -24.03
CA SER A 96 16.37 10.14 -23.99
C SER A 96 16.30 10.76 -22.60
N ALA A 97 17.46 11.19 -22.09
CA ALA A 97 17.54 11.94 -20.82
C ALA A 97 17.16 13.42 -20.97
N ASP A 98 16.91 13.88 -22.20
CA ASP A 98 16.75 15.29 -22.59
C ASP A 98 15.30 15.68 -22.90
N VAL A 99 14.37 14.74 -22.80
CA VAL A 99 12.93 14.96 -22.94
C VAL A 99 12.23 14.72 -21.61
N ALA A 100 11.01 15.23 -21.48
CA ALA A 100 10.12 14.87 -20.38
C ALA A 100 9.79 13.37 -20.45
N VAL A 101 9.49 12.76 -19.29
CA VAL A 101 8.98 11.38 -19.25
C VAL A 101 7.51 11.42 -19.64
N GLY A 102 7.25 11.29 -20.95
CA GLY A 102 5.94 11.34 -21.56
C GLY A 102 5.25 9.97 -21.65
N CYS A 103 4.26 9.89 -22.54
CA CYS A 103 3.53 8.64 -22.78
C CYS A 103 4.45 7.57 -23.35
N ALA A 104 5.27 7.95 -24.34
CA ALA A 104 6.18 7.08 -25.06
C ALA A 104 7.24 6.48 -24.15
N GLU A 105 7.83 7.30 -23.29
CA GLU A 105 8.95 6.94 -22.42
C GLU A 105 8.57 5.87 -21.37
N CYS A 106 7.28 5.64 -21.14
CA CYS A 106 6.78 4.55 -20.30
C CYS A 106 6.19 3.41 -21.14
N HIS A 107 5.25 3.69 -22.04
CA HIS A 107 4.39 2.68 -22.67
C HIS A 107 4.98 2.01 -23.91
N LEU A 108 6.07 2.52 -24.48
CA LEU A 108 6.68 1.98 -25.70
C LEU A 108 8.02 1.30 -25.37
N THR A 109 8.48 1.44 -24.14
CA THR A 109 9.76 0.96 -23.69
C THR A 109 9.74 -0.56 -23.55
N ASP A 110 10.80 -1.22 -24.05
CA ASP A 110 10.99 -2.67 -23.88
C ASP A 110 9.81 -3.53 -24.39
N ALA A 111 9.17 -3.08 -25.46
CA ALA A 111 7.93 -3.68 -25.97
C ALA A 111 8.03 -5.21 -26.21
N ASP A 112 9.23 -5.73 -26.53
CA ASP A 112 9.45 -7.16 -26.72
C ASP A 112 9.33 -8.01 -25.43
N ARG A 113 9.51 -7.40 -24.26
CA ARG A 113 9.37 -8.11 -22.98
C ARG A 113 7.95 -8.10 -22.44
N HIS A 114 7.11 -7.20 -22.92
CA HIS A 114 5.73 -7.06 -22.49
C HIS A 114 4.81 -7.92 -23.36
N ALA A 115 4.25 -8.99 -22.78
CA ALA A 115 3.31 -9.86 -23.48
C ALA A 115 2.03 -9.15 -23.95
N ASP A 116 1.68 -8.01 -23.34
CA ASP A 116 0.53 -7.16 -23.70
C ASP A 116 0.87 -6.06 -24.71
N THR A 117 2.05 -6.13 -25.33
CA THR A 117 2.41 -5.22 -26.42
C THR A 117 1.52 -5.45 -27.64
N PHE A 118 1.01 -4.37 -28.22
CA PHE A 118 0.20 -4.38 -29.43
C PHE A 118 0.48 -3.17 -30.32
N GLU A 119 0.14 -3.27 -31.60
CA GLU A 119 0.22 -2.17 -32.55
C GLU A 119 -0.88 -1.14 -32.27
N HIS A 120 -0.47 0.12 -32.09
CA HIS A 120 -1.36 1.25 -31.88
C HIS A 120 -0.83 2.48 -32.61
N GLN A 121 -1.48 2.82 -33.73
CA GLN A 121 -1.14 4.00 -34.55
C GLN A 121 0.34 4.06 -34.98
N GLY A 122 0.90 2.91 -35.38
CA GLY A 122 2.29 2.81 -35.84
C GLY A 122 3.33 2.68 -34.72
N TYR A 123 2.89 2.55 -33.47
CA TYR A 123 3.74 2.29 -32.31
C TYR A 123 3.42 0.94 -31.67
N ARG A 124 4.44 0.31 -31.10
CA ARG A 124 4.30 -0.88 -30.25
C ARG A 124 4.12 -0.45 -28.80
N VAL A 125 2.88 -0.53 -28.33
CA VAL A 125 2.46 -0.01 -27.03
C VAL A 125 2.09 -1.18 -26.12
N HIS A 126 2.53 -1.15 -24.86
CA HIS A 126 2.00 -2.03 -23.81
C HIS A 126 1.11 -1.23 -22.85
N VAL A 127 0.05 -1.85 -22.35
CA VAL A 127 -0.94 -1.21 -21.45
C VAL A 127 -0.38 -1.14 -20.03
N VAL A 128 0.29 -2.21 -19.60
CA VAL A 128 0.69 -2.41 -18.20
C VAL A 128 2.15 -2.02 -17.99
N VAL A 129 2.37 -0.75 -17.65
CA VAL A 129 3.70 -0.30 -17.18
C VAL A 129 4.02 -1.00 -15.85
N SER A 130 5.17 -1.64 -15.81
CA SER A 130 5.64 -2.52 -14.76
C SER A 130 6.75 -1.88 -13.91
N PRO A 131 7.14 -2.48 -12.78
CA PRO A 131 8.36 -2.10 -12.08
C PRO A 131 9.63 -2.17 -12.94
N ALA A 132 9.72 -3.06 -13.95
CA ALA A 132 10.88 -3.11 -14.86
C ALA A 132 11.09 -1.78 -15.58
N ASP A 133 10.00 -1.21 -16.11
CA ASP A 133 10.02 0.05 -16.85
C ASP A 133 10.40 1.21 -15.94
N CYS A 134 9.83 1.25 -14.73
CA CYS A 134 10.14 2.25 -13.71
C CYS A 134 11.62 2.23 -13.32
N GLY A 135 12.22 1.04 -13.24
CA GLY A 135 13.61 0.81 -12.84
C GLY A 135 14.65 1.37 -13.80
N ARG A 136 14.27 1.75 -15.02
CA ARG A 136 15.18 2.39 -15.99
C ARG A 136 15.67 3.76 -15.52
N CYS A 137 14.83 4.49 -14.79
CA CYS A 137 15.16 5.78 -14.18
C CYS A 137 15.29 5.70 -12.65
N HIS A 138 14.63 4.71 -12.05
CA HIS A 138 14.55 4.51 -10.59
C HIS A 138 15.09 3.13 -10.15
N PRO A 139 16.32 2.73 -10.52
CA PRO A 139 16.83 1.39 -10.23
C PRO A 139 16.97 1.10 -8.73
N VAL A 140 17.24 2.12 -7.91
CA VAL A 140 17.31 1.94 -6.45
C VAL A 140 15.93 1.59 -5.92
N GLU A 141 14.92 2.45 -6.13
CA GLU A 141 13.56 2.22 -5.62
C GLU A 141 12.96 0.90 -6.12
N GLN A 142 13.20 0.56 -7.39
CA GLN A 142 12.79 -0.74 -7.95
C GLN A 142 13.45 -1.91 -7.22
N THR A 143 14.78 -1.86 -7.03
CA THR A 143 15.53 -2.92 -6.36
C THR A 143 15.07 -3.08 -4.92
N GLU A 144 14.91 -1.99 -4.18
CA GLU A 144 14.40 -2.01 -2.81
C GLU A 144 12.99 -2.62 -2.73
N TYR A 145 12.09 -2.25 -3.65
CA TYR A 145 10.74 -2.80 -3.69
C TYR A 145 10.73 -4.29 -4.04
N ARG A 146 11.53 -4.71 -5.03
CA ARG A 146 11.58 -6.09 -5.50
C ARG A 146 12.25 -7.03 -4.48
N GLU A 147 13.41 -6.62 -3.96
CA GLU A 147 14.30 -7.50 -3.20
C GLU A 147 14.16 -7.34 -1.68
N ARG A 148 13.57 -6.25 -1.21
CA ARG A 148 13.55 -5.89 0.22
C ARG A 148 12.15 -5.55 0.72
N ASN A 149 11.13 -5.59 -0.14
CA ASN A 149 9.74 -5.36 0.24
C ASN A 149 8.84 -6.55 -0.08
N LYS A 150 8.32 -7.19 0.97
CA LYS A 150 7.33 -8.28 0.88
C LYS A 150 6.08 -7.90 0.07
N MET A 151 5.75 -6.61 -0.05
CA MET A 151 4.66 -6.12 -0.89
C MET A 151 4.81 -6.56 -2.36
N SER A 152 6.01 -6.56 -2.92
CA SER A 152 6.23 -7.00 -4.32
C SER A 152 5.88 -8.47 -4.54
N ARG A 153 5.90 -9.28 -3.48
CA ARG A 153 5.57 -10.72 -3.48
C ARG A 153 4.19 -10.99 -2.86
N ALA A 154 3.36 -9.98 -2.63
CA ALA A 154 2.11 -10.14 -1.86
C ALA A 154 1.10 -11.11 -2.50
N HIS A 155 1.01 -11.17 -3.83
CA HIS A 155 0.21 -12.16 -4.53
C HIS A 155 0.74 -13.57 -4.27
N GLU A 156 2.03 -13.81 -4.54
CA GLU A 156 2.69 -15.11 -4.39
C GLU A 156 2.70 -15.60 -2.94
N ASN A 157 2.94 -14.71 -1.99
CA ASN A 157 2.91 -15.03 -0.55
C ASN A 157 1.52 -15.49 -0.09
N LEU A 158 0.45 -14.93 -0.67
CA LEU A 158 -0.92 -15.35 -0.37
C LEU A 158 -1.29 -16.62 -1.14
N ALA A 159 -1.06 -16.63 -2.45
CA ALA A 159 -1.40 -17.71 -3.39
C ALA A 159 -0.62 -19.02 -3.12
N GLY A 160 0.67 -18.90 -2.77
CA GLY A 160 1.60 -20.01 -2.60
C GLY A 160 1.65 -20.60 -1.19
N ASN A 161 0.73 -20.20 -0.31
CA ASN A 161 0.68 -20.68 1.07
C ASN A 161 -0.66 -21.38 1.34
N SER A 162 -0.64 -22.68 1.60
CA SER A 162 -1.86 -23.47 1.79
C SER A 162 -2.71 -23.05 2.98
N PHE A 163 -2.09 -22.58 4.08
CA PHE A 163 -2.82 -22.06 5.23
C PHE A 163 -3.58 -20.78 4.87
N TYR A 164 -2.94 -19.86 4.14
CA TYR A 164 -3.61 -18.62 3.70
C TYR A 164 -4.65 -18.88 2.59
N GLN A 165 -4.41 -19.84 1.70
CA GLN A 165 -5.41 -20.26 0.72
C GLN A 165 -6.67 -20.82 1.39
N SER A 166 -6.52 -21.68 2.39
CA SER A 166 -7.67 -22.21 3.15
C SER A 166 -8.50 -21.09 3.78
N LEU A 167 -7.85 -20.08 4.38
CA LEU A 167 -8.56 -18.91 4.91
C LEU A 167 -9.28 -18.12 3.82
N MET A 168 -8.60 -17.77 2.73
CA MET A 168 -9.21 -17.02 1.62
C MET A 168 -10.38 -17.79 1.00
N ASP A 169 -10.22 -19.09 0.80
CA ASP A 169 -11.26 -19.94 0.22
C ASP A 169 -12.48 -20.03 1.14
N SER A 170 -12.28 -20.10 2.46
CA SER A 170 -13.41 -20.07 3.41
C SER A 170 -14.11 -18.71 3.43
N VAL A 171 -13.36 -17.61 3.43
CA VAL A 171 -13.91 -16.24 3.43
C VAL A 171 -14.74 -15.97 2.18
N LEU A 172 -14.29 -16.45 1.02
CA LEU A 172 -14.92 -16.16 -0.27
C LEU A 172 -15.88 -17.26 -0.76
N ALA A 173 -15.98 -18.38 -0.03
CA ALA A 173 -16.86 -19.47 -0.39
C ALA A 173 -18.30 -18.99 -0.54
N GLN A 174 -18.93 -19.32 -1.67
CA GLN A 174 -20.35 -19.09 -1.83
C GLN A 174 -21.11 -20.12 -1.01
N ARG A 175 -21.76 -19.66 0.06
CA ARG A 175 -22.54 -20.53 0.95
C ARG A 175 -24.02 -20.52 0.53
N LYS A 176 -24.60 -21.71 0.38
CA LYS A 176 -26.03 -21.91 0.09
C LYS A 176 -26.66 -22.80 1.13
N VAL A 177 -27.88 -22.48 1.55
CA VAL A 177 -28.68 -23.35 2.41
C VAL A 177 -29.01 -24.64 1.65
N ALA A 178 -28.62 -25.77 2.22
CA ALA A 178 -28.86 -27.09 1.67
C ALA A 178 -29.38 -28.01 2.79
N GLY A 179 -30.68 -28.27 2.78
CA GLY A 179 -31.36 -28.98 3.88
C GLY A 179 -31.24 -28.22 5.21
N SER A 180 -30.75 -28.88 6.25
CA SER A 180 -30.50 -28.29 7.57
C SER A 180 -29.12 -27.62 7.71
N GLY A 181 -28.30 -27.61 6.66
CA GLY A 181 -26.92 -27.12 6.70
C GLY A 181 -26.58 -26.08 5.64
N LEU A 182 -25.29 -25.75 5.57
CA LEU A 182 -24.71 -24.90 4.54
C LEU A 182 -23.83 -25.76 3.62
N SER A 183 -23.97 -25.57 2.32
CA SER A 183 -23.04 -26.06 1.31
C SER A 183 -22.15 -24.92 0.82
N ALA A 184 -20.92 -25.22 0.43
CA ALA A 184 -19.96 -24.24 -0.06
C ALA A 184 -19.55 -24.56 -1.50
N SER A 185 -19.46 -23.53 -2.35
CA SER A 185 -18.83 -23.63 -3.67
C SER A 185 -17.70 -22.60 -3.84
N PRO A 186 -16.68 -22.89 -4.67
CA PRO A 186 -15.54 -22.00 -4.85
C PRO A 186 -15.93 -20.59 -5.29
N ALA A 187 -15.15 -19.60 -4.84
CA ALA A 187 -15.29 -18.21 -5.26
C ALA A 187 -14.95 -18.03 -6.74
N THR A 188 -15.63 -17.08 -7.40
CA THR A 188 -15.29 -16.70 -8.78
C THR A 188 -13.98 -15.90 -8.83
N PRO A 189 -13.29 -15.84 -9.99
CA PRO A 189 -12.12 -14.99 -10.17
C PRO A 189 -12.37 -13.51 -9.85
N GLU A 190 -13.58 -13.01 -10.14
CA GLU A 190 -13.99 -11.63 -9.87
C GLU A 190 -14.11 -11.38 -8.37
N ALA A 191 -14.70 -12.31 -7.61
CA ALA A 191 -14.77 -12.20 -6.15
C ALA A 191 -13.37 -12.15 -5.52
N ARG A 192 -12.42 -12.96 -6.01
CA ARG A 192 -11.02 -12.92 -5.55
C ARG A 192 -10.33 -11.60 -5.92
N MET A 193 -10.64 -11.05 -7.10
CA MET A 193 -10.09 -9.77 -7.58
C MET A 193 -10.61 -8.57 -6.79
N GLU A 194 -11.90 -8.57 -6.43
CA GLU A 194 -12.53 -7.48 -5.68
C GLU A 194 -12.13 -7.47 -4.20
N SER A 195 -11.74 -8.64 -3.66
CA SER A 195 -11.37 -8.82 -2.25
C SER A 195 -9.85 -8.89 -2.05
N CYS A 196 -9.31 -10.08 -1.79
CA CYS A 196 -7.94 -10.31 -1.37
C CYS A 196 -6.93 -9.80 -2.41
N TYR A 197 -7.15 -10.13 -3.69
CA TYR A 197 -6.25 -9.70 -4.77
C TYR A 197 -6.45 -8.23 -5.17
N GLY A 198 -7.49 -7.55 -4.69
CA GLY A 198 -7.65 -6.10 -4.83
C GLY A 198 -6.54 -5.32 -4.13
N CYS A 199 -6.05 -5.86 -3.00
CA CYS A 199 -4.92 -5.34 -2.24
C CYS A 199 -3.61 -6.09 -2.55
N HIS A 200 -3.64 -7.42 -2.59
CA HIS A 200 -2.43 -8.26 -2.75
C HIS A 200 -1.91 -8.31 -4.19
N GLY A 201 -2.76 -8.06 -5.18
CA GLY A 201 -2.42 -8.13 -6.58
C GLY A 201 -2.96 -9.38 -7.27
N THR A 202 -3.30 -9.23 -8.55
CA THR A 202 -3.69 -10.31 -9.45
C THR A 202 -2.49 -10.76 -10.30
N ARG A 203 -2.63 -11.90 -10.98
CA ARG A 203 -1.78 -12.25 -12.13
C ARG A 203 -2.43 -11.68 -13.39
N VAL A 204 -1.73 -10.77 -14.06
CA VAL A 204 -2.19 -10.21 -15.34
C VAL A 204 -1.68 -11.10 -16.48
N SER A 205 -2.59 -11.52 -17.34
CA SER A 205 -2.26 -12.37 -18.50
C SER A 205 -3.03 -11.94 -19.74
N VAL A 206 -2.41 -12.09 -20.90
CA VAL A 206 -2.99 -11.71 -22.20
C VAL A 206 -3.73 -12.91 -22.80
N ARG A 207 -5.01 -12.74 -23.11
CA ARG A 207 -5.86 -13.77 -23.75
C ARG A 207 -5.88 -13.68 -25.28
N GLY A 208 -5.20 -12.68 -25.84
CA GLY A 208 -5.21 -12.31 -27.24
C GLY A 208 -5.57 -10.83 -27.41
N LEU A 209 -5.95 -10.45 -28.62
CA LEU A 209 -6.47 -9.12 -28.90
C LEU A 209 -8.00 -9.15 -28.93
N LYS A 210 -8.63 -8.09 -28.44
CA LYS A 210 -10.06 -7.83 -28.61
C LYS A 210 -10.27 -6.54 -29.36
N LYS A 211 -11.32 -6.53 -30.18
CA LYS A 211 -11.79 -5.33 -30.87
C LYS A 211 -12.66 -4.52 -29.91
N ILE A 212 -12.33 -3.24 -29.73
CA ILE A 212 -13.16 -2.29 -28.99
C ILE A 212 -13.64 -1.18 -29.91
N GLN A 213 -14.83 -0.67 -29.65
CA GLN A 213 -15.34 0.50 -30.35
C GLN A 213 -14.78 1.77 -29.71
N THR A 214 -14.23 2.66 -30.52
CA THR A 214 -13.88 4.03 -30.09
C THR A 214 -14.75 5.05 -30.82
N THR A 215 -14.63 6.31 -30.43
CA THR A 215 -15.27 7.46 -31.09
C THR A 215 -14.71 7.74 -32.49
N LEU A 216 -13.54 7.22 -32.84
CA LEU A 216 -12.93 7.34 -34.17
C LEU A 216 -13.27 6.12 -35.02
N GLU A 217 -12.63 5.01 -34.68
CA GLU A 217 -12.73 3.74 -35.38
C GLU A 217 -12.55 2.58 -34.38
N PRO A 218 -13.00 1.38 -34.71
CA PRO A 218 -12.70 0.22 -33.89
C PRO A 218 -11.19 -0.04 -33.88
N ILE A 219 -10.62 -0.25 -32.69
CA ILE A 219 -9.21 -0.61 -32.53
C ILE A 219 -9.08 -2.00 -31.90
N LEU A 220 -7.94 -2.65 -32.13
CA LEU A 220 -7.56 -3.85 -31.41
C LEU A 220 -6.76 -3.45 -30.16
N VAL A 221 -7.10 -4.03 -29.02
CA VAL A 221 -6.38 -3.86 -27.75
C VAL A 221 -6.17 -5.22 -27.09
N PRO A 222 -5.19 -5.36 -26.19
CA PRO A 222 -4.99 -6.60 -25.44
C PRO A 222 -6.23 -6.95 -24.60
N ASP A 223 -6.67 -8.20 -24.67
CA ASP A 223 -7.65 -8.74 -23.74
C ASP A 223 -6.96 -9.26 -22.49
N LEU A 224 -6.94 -8.44 -21.44
CA LEU A 224 -6.23 -8.71 -20.21
C LEU A 224 -7.14 -9.38 -19.17
N ALA A 225 -6.74 -10.56 -18.70
CA ALA A 225 -7.28 -11.15 -17.49
C ALA A 225 -6.55 -10.59 -16.26
N GLY A 226 -7.22 -10.52 -15.11
CA GLY A 226 -6.60 -9.98 -13.89
C GLY A 226 -6.44 -8.46 -13.90
N TRP A 227 -6.99 -7.74 -14.88
CA TRP A 227 -6.89 -6.30 -15.04
C TRP A 227 -8.28 -5.65 -15.09
N PRO A 228 -8.50 -4.45 -14.52
CA PRO A 228 -7.55 -3.56 -13.86
C PRO A 228 -7.16 -4.00 -12.45
N ASN A 229 -5.89 -3.80 -12.07
CA ASN A 229 -5.43 -4.08 -10.71
C ASN A 229 -4.23 -3.20 -10.33
N THR A 230 -4.24 -2.70 -9.09
CA THR A 230 -3.15 -1.93 -8.48
C THR A 230 -2.73 -2.53 -7.13
N GLY A 231 -3.00 -3.82 -6.92
CA GLY A 231 -2.55 -4.53 -5.73
C GLY A 231 -1.02 -4.61 -5.72
N VAL A 232 -0.44 -4.52 -4.52
CA VAL A 232 0.99 -4.23 -4.35
C VAL A 232 1.91 -5.32 -4.91
N GLY A 233 1.45 -6.57 -4.97
CA GLY A 233 2.19 -7.72 -5.50
C GLY A 233 1.66 -8.24 -6.83
N ARG A 234 1.01 -7.39 -7.64
CA ARG A 234 0.50 -7.76 -8.97
C ARG A 234 1.61 -8.41 -9.81
N VAL A 235 1.33 -9.54 -10.44
CA VAL A 235 2.25 -10.16 -11.40
C VAL A 235 1.95 -9.61 -12.79
N ASN A 236 2.95 -9.00 -13.41
CA ASN A 236 2.83 -8.22 -14.64
C ASN A 236 3.03 -9.08 -15.90
N PRO A 237 2.58 -8.60 -17.08
CA PRO A 237 2.77 -9.30 -18.36
C PRO A 237 4.24 -9.53 -18.76
N ASP A 238 5.17 -8.72 -18.24
CA ASP A 238 6.62 -8.88 -18.43
C ASP A 238 7.27 -9.88 -17.46
N GLY A 239 6.47 -10.53 -16.61
CA GLY A 239 6.90 -11.50 -15.60
C GLY A 239 7.39 -10.89 -14.29
N THR A 240 7.48 -9.56 -14.16
CA THR A 240 7.84 -8.94 -12.89
C THR A 240 6.68 -8.93 -11.89
N SER A 241 6.99 -8.86 -10.59
CA SER A 241 6.00 -8.73 -9.52
C SER A 241 6.08 -7.35 -8.88
N GLY A 242 4.94 -6.69 -8.71
CA GLY A 242 4.80 -5.38 -8.08
C GLY A 242 3.92 -4.40 -8.86
N SER A 243 3.37 -3.41 -8.15
CA SER A 243 2.69 -2.24 -8.76
C SER A 243 3.22 -0.94 -8.18
N CYS A 244 3.98 -0.17 -8.98
CA CYS A 244 4.48 1.14 -8.57
C CYS A 244 3.37 2.21 -8.45
N SER A 245 2.17 1.94 -8.96
CA SER A 245 1.03 2.88 -8.88
C SER A 245 0.14 2.70 -7.65
N SER A 246 0.53 1.85 -6.69
CA SER A 246 -0.30 1.55 -5.52
C SER A 246 -0.36 2.70 -4.51
N CYS A 247 0.69 3.52 -4.39
CA CYS A 247 0.77 4.62 -3.41
C CYS A 247 0.75 6.00 -4.08
N HIS A 248 1.55 6.21 -5.12
CA HIS A 248 1.51 7.40 -5.97
C HIS A 248 0.84 7.02 -7.30
N ALA A 249 -0.48 7.15 -7.32
CA ALA A 249 -1.31 6.70 -8.44
C ALA A 249 -0.87 7.34 -9.77
N ARG A 250 -1.04 6.56 -10.85
CA ARG A 250 -0.94 7.09 -12.22
C ARG A 250 -2.08 8.08 -12.46
N HIS A 251 -1.90 9.13 -13.26
CA HIS A 251 -0.72 9.49 -14.05
C HIS A 251 0.03 10.72 -13.49
N SER A 252 -0.41 11.28 -12.36
CA SER A 252 0.31 12.35 -11.65
C SER A 252 1.57 11.86 -10.93
N PHE A 253 1.62 10.59 -10.49
CA PHE A 253 2.76 9.98 -9.78
C PHE A 253 3.32 10.86 -8.65
N SER A 254 2.42 11.49 -7.89
CA SER A 254 2.77 12.51 -6.90
C SER A 254 3.32 11.92 -5.60
N VAL A 255 4.53 12.32 -5.22
CA VAL A 255 5.09 12.02 -3.88
C VAL A 255 4.23 12.65 -2.78
N SER A 256 3.61 13.79 -3.06
CA SER A 256 2.71 14.46 -2.12
C SER A 256 1.47 13.60 -1.83
N ILE A 257 0.92 12.93 -2.85
CA ILE A 257 -0.14 11.93 -2.65
C ILE A 257 0.40 10.75 -1.82
N ALA A 258 1.54 10.16 -2.18
CA ALA A 258 2.09 9.01 -1.45
C ALA A 258 2.44 9.30 0.01
N ARG A 259 2.74 10.56 0.36
CA ARG A 259 3.04 10.97 1.74
C ARG A 259 1.81 11.23 2.59
N ARG A 260 0.64 11.42 1.98
CA ARG A 260 -0.62 11.62 2.68
C ARG A 260 -1.11 10.29 3.26
N PRO A 261 -1.55 10.25 4.52
CA PRO A 261 -2.02 9.03 5.16
C PRO A 261 -3.11 8.28 4.36
N ALA A 262 -3.98 9.01 3.66
CA ALA A 262 -5.07 8.43 2.87
C ALA A 262 -4.58 7.55 1.69
N ALA A 263 -3.34 7.70 1.22
CA ALA A 263 -2.79 6.81 0.19
C ALA A 263 -2.62 5.36 0.67
N CYS A 264 -2.57 5.15 1.99
CA CYS A 264 -2.43 3.82 2.59
C CYS A 264 -3.80 3.16 2.89
N SER A 265 -4.89 3.93 2.95
CA SER A 265 -6.19 3.48 3.48
C SER A 265 -6.95 2.54 2.55
N LYS A 266 -6.56 2.44 1.27
CA LYS A 266 -7.11 1.43 0.35
C LYS A 266 -6.91 0.00 0.89
N CYS A 267 -5.81 -0.24 1.60
CA CYS A 267 -5.38 -1.60 1.96
C CYS A 267 -5.10 -1.81 3.44
N HIS A 268 -4.88 -0.73 4.20
CA HIS A 268 -4.60 -0.81 5.64
C HIS A 268 -5.77 -0.29 6.46
N LEU A 269 -6.85 -1.07 6.51
CA LEU A 269 -8.11 -0.74 7.17
C LEU A 269 -8.57 -1.87 8.09
N GLU A 270 -9.57 -1.58 8.92
CA GLU A 270 -10.25 -2.59 9.73
C GLU A 270 -10.88 -3.73 8.91
N PRO A 271 -11.03 -4.93 9.50
CA PRO A 271 -10.65 -5.30 10.88
C PRO A 271 -9.25 -5.93 11.02
N ASP A 272 -8.65 -6.41 9.94
CA ASP A 272 -7.44 -7.24 9.98
C ASP A 272 -6.13 -6.44 10.04
N ALA A 273 -6.07 -5.30 9.36
CA ALA A 273 -4.88 -4.47 9.27
C ALA A 273 -5.19 -2.98 9.54
N PRO A 274 -5.69 -2.62 10.75
CA PRO A 274 -6.39 -1.35 11.03
C PRO A 274 -5.46 -0.13 11.17
N ALA A 275 -4.40 -0.03 10.35
CA ALA A 275 -3.40 1.01 10.52
C ALA A 275 -3.95 2.41 10.24
N TRP A 276 -4.78 2.57 9.22
CA TRP A 276 -5.45 3.83 8.91
C TRP A 276 -6.34 4.29 10.07
N ASP A 277 -7.20 3.40 10.56
CA ASP A 277 -8.20 3.70 11.56
C ASP A 277 -7.55 4.03 12.90
N VAL A 278 -6.56 3.23 13.30
CA VAL A 278 -5.73 3.48 14.49
C VAL A 278 -4.97 4.80 14.38
N TYR A 279 -4.34 5.07 13.22
CA TYR A 279 -3.55 6.28 13.01
C TYR A 279 -4.42 7.53 13.03
N THR A 280 -5.54 7.55 12.31
CA THR A 280 -6.42 8.73 12.21
C THR A 280 -7.02 9.14 13.55
N HIS A 281 -7.19 8.19 14.46
CA HIS A 281 -7.63 8.43 15.83
C HIS A 281 -6.48 8.60 16.85
N SER A 282 -5.23 8.52 16.42
CA SER A 282 -4.07 8.87 17.24
C SER A 282 -3.88 10.40 17.30
N LYS A 283 -3.12 10.88 18.29
CA LYS A 283 -2.71 12.30 18.31
C LYS A 283 -1.88 12.69 17.08
N HIS A 284 -1.08 11.78 16.53
CA HIS A 284 -0.35 12.04 15.29
C HIS A 284 -1.29 12.27 14.10
N GLY A 285 -2.29 11.40 13.91
CA GLY A 285 -3.23 11.53 12.79
C GLY A 285 -4.14 12.75 12.92
N ILE A 286 -4.63 13.04 14.13
CA ILE A 286 -5.44 14.23 14.41
C ILE A 286 -4.64 15.50 14.08
N LEU A 287 -3.38 15.60 14.52
CA LEU A 287 -2.53 16.75 14.22
C LEU A 287 -2.15 16.83 12.74
N ALA A 288 -1.82 15.71 12.09
CA ALA A 288 -1.48 15.68 10.68
C ALA A 288 -2.65 16.14 9.80
N SER A 289 -3.88 15.75 10.15
CA SER A 289 -5.09 16.24 9.48
C SER A 289 -5.31 17.74 9.76
N ALA A 290 -5.20 18.17 11.01
CA ALA A 290 -5.38 19.58 11.38
C ALA A 290 -4.34 20.52 10.75
N GLN A 291 -3.15 20.01 10.45
CA GLN A 291 -2.01 20.76 9.91
C GLN A 291 -1.74 20.47 8.42
N GLU A 292 -2.66 19.77 7.75
CA GLU A 292 -2.45 19.30 6.38
C GLU A 292 -2.14 20.44 5.40
N ALA A 293 -2.87 21.57 5.53
CA ALA A 293 -2.67 22.73 4.68
C ALA A 293 -1.32 23.44 4.89
N ALA A 294 -0.71 23.29 6.08
CA ALA A 294 0.59 23.86 6.42
C ALA A 294 1.76 22.91 6.11
N THR A 295 1.47 21.66 5.75
CA THR A 295 2.49 20.63 5.48
C THR A 295 2.94 20.70 4.03
N ASP A 296 4.25 20.86 3.81
CA ASP A 296 4.85 20.73 2.48
C ASP A 296 5.13 19.24 2.20
N PHE A 297 4.17 18.59 1.55
CA PHE A 297 4.30 17.19 1.16
C PHE A 297 5.22 16.96 -0.04
N ASP A 298 5.64 18.01 -0.75
CA ASP A 298 6.51 17.90 -1.92
C ASP A 298 7.98 18.12 -1.59
N ALA A 299 8.33 18.68 -0.42
CA ALA A 299 9.72 18.92 -0.02
C ALA A 299 10.60 17.65 0.01
N ILE A 300 11.80 17.73 -0.58
CA ILE A 300 12.81 16.66 -0.56
C ILE A 300 14.21 17.30 -0.42
N PRO A 301 15.01 16.94 0.61
CA PRO A 301 14.64 16.07 1.76
C PRO A 301 13.49 16.67 2.58
N TRP A 302 12.77 15.81 3.33
CA TRP A 302 11.66 16.26 4.17
C TRP A 302 12.18 16.65 5.55
N VAL A 303 12.13 17.93 5.89
CA VAL A 303 12.74 18.48 7.10
C VAL A 303 11.74 18.49 8.24
N LEU A 304 12.07 17.76 9.30
CA LEU A 304 11.24 17.65 10.49
C LEU A 304 11.11 19.01 11.18
N GLY A 305 9.87 19.39 11.54
CA GLY A 305 9.58 20.65 12.22
C GLY A 305 9.55 21.89 11.31
N ARG A 306 9.95 21.76 10.03
CA ARG A 306 9.81 22.83 9.02
C ARG A 306 8.76 22.46 7.97
N ASP A 307 8.92 21.29 7.36
CA ASP A 307 8.05 20.87 6.25
C ASP A 307 6.84 20.08 6.77
N PHE A 308 6.94 19.49 7.96
CA PHE A 308 5.84 18.83 8.67
C PHE A 308 6.08 18.83 10.19
N HIS A 309 4.99 18.87 10.98
CA HIS A 309 5.05 18.86 12.44
C HIS A 309 4.43 17.61 13.09
N ALA A 310 3.61 16.86 12.33
CA ALA A 310 3.01 15.61 12.78
C ALA A 310 3.33 14.51 11.75
N PRO A 311 3.79 13.32 12.19
CA PRO A 311 4.23 12.29 11.26
C PRO A 311 3.04 11.65 10.53
N THR A 312 3.26 11.30 9.26
CA THR A 312 2.36 10.46 8.46
C THR A 312 2.87 9.02 8.38
N CYS A 313 2.07 8.13 7.78
CA CYS A 313 2.50 6.75 7.47
C CYS A 313 3.84 6.75 6.72
N ALA A 314 3.97 7.60 5.70
CA ALA A 314 5.18 7.70 4.90
C ALA A 314 6.37 8.32 5.66
N ALA A 315 6.14 9.24 6.61
CA ALA A 315 7.21 9.79 7.44
C ALA A 315 7.89 8.67 8.24
N CYS A 316 7.09 7.83 8.90
CA CYS A 316 7.56 6.73 9.73
C CYS A 316 8.09 5.54 8.93
N HIS A 317 7.53 5.23 7.76
CA HIS A 317 7.83 3.97 7.07
C HIS A 317 8.67 4.06 5.80
N ALA A 318 8.76 5.22 5.13
CA ALA A 318 9.35 5.28 3.78
C ALA A 318 10.24 6.50 3.48
N SER A 319 9.95 7.66 4.07
CA SER A 319 10.52 8.94 3.62
C SER A 319 11.95 9.17 4.10
N LEU A 320 12.74 9.85 3.26
CA LEU A 320 13.97 10.52 3.71
C LEU A 320 13.58 11.69 4.62
N ILE A 321 13.95 11.60 5.89
CA ILE A 321 13.72 12.63 6.91
C ILE A 321 15.09 13.13 7.39
N VAL A 322 15.22 14.45 7.49
CA VAL A 322 16.40 15.13 8.06
C VAL A 322 15.97 16.12 9.13
N ASP A 323 16.88 16.48 10.03
CA ASP A 323 16.69 17.58 10.98
C ASP A 323 16.94 18.97 10.34
N ALA A 324 16.87 20.03 11.14
CA ALA A 324 17.02 21.41 10.67
C ALA A 324 18.43 21.69 10.12
N GLU A 325 19.44 20.96 10.60
CA GLU A 325 20.85 21.05 10.18
C GLU A 325 21.16 20.15 8.97
N GLY A 326 20.18 19.35 8.52
CA GLY A 326 20.31 18.44 7.38
C GLY A 326 20.92 17.08 7.73
N ALA A 327 21.10 16.77 9.02
CA ALA A 327 21.51 15.43 9.43
C ALA A 327 20.36 14.44 9.25
N ARG A 328 20.70 13.25 8.75
CA ARG A 328 19.70 12.25 8.38
C ARG A 328 19.14 11.53 9.61
N LEU A 329 17.84 11.72 9.85
CA LEU A 329 17.08 10.98 10.86
C LEU A 329 16.60 9.62 10.33
N ALA A 330 16.18 9.57 9.06
CA ALA A 330 15.76 8.33 8.41
C ALA A 330 16.06 8.35 6.92
N ALA A 331 16.61 7.26 6.38
CA ALA A 331 16.84 7.12 4.94
C ALA A 331 15.53 6.78 4.19
N ARG A 332 15.39 7.27 2.94
CA ARG A 332 14.31 6.81 2.05
C ARG A 332 14.45 5.30 1.84
N THR A 333 13.33 4.58 1.81
CA THR A 333 13.31 3.18 1.42
C THR A 333 11.97 2.82 0.77
N HIS A 334 12.02 2.04 -0.30
CA HIS A 334 10.88 1.27 -0.82
C HIS A 334 10.87 -0.18 -0.30
N GLY A 335 11.87 -0.56 0.51
CA GLY A 335 11.95 -1.78 1.31
C GLY A 335 11.33 -1.58 2.69
N PHE A 336 10.01 -1.53 2.80
CA PHE A 336 9.33 -1.17 4.06
C PHE A 336 9.68 -2.10 5.23
N GLY A 337 10.11 -3.34 4.94
CA GLY A 337 10.60 -4.28 5.95
C GLY A 337 11.81 -3.75 6.75
N ASP A 338 12.63 -2.88 6.17
CA ASP A 338 13.85 -2.34 6.78
C ASP A 338 13.61 -1.58 8.09
N ARG A 339 12.39 -1.07 8.27
CA ARG A 339 12.01 -0.29 9.45
C ARG A 339 11.22 -1.11 10.48
N LEU A 340 11.01 -2.39 10.20
CA LEU A 340 10.21 -3.28 11.03
C LEU A 340 11.12 -4.34 11.64
N TRP A 341 11.13 -4.45 12.97
CA TRP A 341 11.84 -5.52 13.68
C TRP A 341 10.91 -6.67 14.03
N VAL A 342 9.68 -6.34 14.40
CA VAL A 342 8.61 -7.29 14.71
C VAL A 342 7.49 -7.17 13.68
N ARG A 343 6.91 -8.30 13.30
CA ARG A 343 5.69 -8.38 12.53
C ARG A 343 4.51 -8.47 13.49
N LEU A 344 3.76 -7.37 13.56
CA LEU A 344 2.58 -7.27 14.44
C LEU A 344 1.42 -8.15 13.95
N PHE A 345 1.22 -8.20 12.63
CA PHE A 345 0.20 -9.03 12.00
C PHE A 345 0.49 -10.52 12.27
N GLY A 346 -0.32 -11.12 13.15
CA GLY A 346 -0.11 -12.46 13.66
C GLY A 346 -0.30 -13.56 12.61
N LEU A 347 0.62 -14.52 12.54
CA LEU A 347 0.54 -15.68 11.64
C LEU A 347 0.86 -17.01 12.37
N ILE A 348 0.13 -17.40 13.41
CA ILE A 348 -0.96 -16.68 14.09
C ILE A 348 -0.43 -15.76 15.20
N TYR A 349 0.84 -15.95 15.59
CA TYR A 349 1.53 -15.11 16.57
C TYR A 349 2.29 -13.97 15.89
N SER A 350 2.60 -12.93 16.66
CA SER A 350 3.62 -11.98 16.27
C SER A 350 4.97 -12.72 16.18
N HIS A 351 5.87 -12.19 15.35
CA HIS A 351 7.14 -12.87 15.06
C HIS A 351 8.15 -11.84 14.55
N PRO A 352 9.46 -12.12 14.63
CA PRO A 352 10.47 -11.31 13.95
C PRO A 352 10.15 -11.21 12.44
N GLN A 353 10.55 -10.10 11.81
CA GLN A 353 10.29 -9.94 10.37
C GLN A 353 11.00 -11.01 9.53
N PRO A 354 10.41 -11.47 8.42
CA PRO A 354 11.11 -12.31 7.46
C PRO A 354 12.38 -11.64 6.91
N VAL A 355 13.43 -12.43 6.69
CA VAL A 355 14.68 -11.97 6.05
C VAL A 355 14.44 -11.64 4.58
N GLN A 356 13.59 -12.43 3.91
CA GLN A 356 13.30 -12.29 2.48
C GLN A 356 11.86 -11.80 2.24
N PRO A 357 11.61 -11.04 1.14
CA PRO A 357 10.26 -10.68 0.71
C PRO A 357 9.37 -11.87 0.35
N ASP A 358 9.97 -12.94 -0.16
CA ASP A 358 9.26 -14.17 -0.47
C ASP A 358 9.16 -15.03 0.79
N THR A 359 7.94 -15.19 1.29
CA THR A 359 7.63 -15.94 2.50
C THR A 359 7.08 -17.34 2.20
N THR A 360 6.96 -17.72 0.93
CA THR A 360 6.40 -19.02 0.53
C THR A 360 7.28 -20.19 0.98
N ALA A 361 8.58 -19.95 1.19
CA ALA A 361 9.54 -20.92 1.67
C ALA A 361 9.49 -21.17 3.19
N ILE A 362 8.85 -20.28 3.96
CA ILE A 362 8.84 -20.38 5.43
C ILE A 362 8.16 -21.68 5.85
N ARG A 363 8.88 -22.49 6.63
CA ARG A 363 8.34 -23.66 7.32
C ARG A 363 8.74 -23.61 8.78
N ASN A 364 7.77 -23.73 9.68
CA ASN A 364 8.07 -23.94 11.09
C ASN A 364 8.54 -25.39 11.31
N ARG A 365 8.99 -25.69 12.53
CA ARG A 365 9.48 -27.03 12.89
C ARG A 365 8.44 -28.15 12.72
N ALA A 366 7.15 -27.81 12.85
CA ALA A 366 6.04 -28.74 12.60
C ALA A 366 5.75 -28.95 11.09
N GLY A 367 6.54 -28.34 10.19
CA GLY A 367 6.37 -28.44 8.74
C GLY A 367 5.23 -27.58 8.18
N GLN A 368 4.58 -26.76 9.02
CA GLN A 368 3.49 -25.88 8.57
C GLN A 368 4.07 -24.66 7.85
N PRO A 369 3.36 -24.08 6.87
CA PRO A 369 3.79 -22.89 6.15
C PRO A 369 3.55 -21.61 6.98
N LEU A 370 4.02 -21.60 8.23
CA LEU A 370 3.87 -20.52 9.19
C LEU A 370 5.22 -20.17 9.83
N PRO A 371 5.42 -18.91 10.26
CA PRO A 371 6.66 -18.46 10.90
C PRO A 371 6.80 -18.93 12.35
N VAL A 372 5.72 -19.41 12.97
CA VAL A 372 5.69 -19.84 14.37
C VAL A 372 4.87 -21.12 14.46
N THR A 373 5.27 -22.08 15.30
CA THR A 373 4.47 -23.27 15.63
C THR A 373 3.29 -22.92 16.55
N PRO A 374 2.27 -23.79 16.68
CA PRO A 374 1.15 -23.56 17.61
C PRO A 374 1.59 -23.40 19.07
N ASP A 375 2.66 -24.08 19.47
CA ASP A 375 3.31 -23.97 20.78
C ASP A 375 4.35 -22.84 20.87
N GLY A 376 4.48 -22.00 19.83
CA GLY A 376 5.17 -20.71 19.90
C GLY A 376 6.66 -20.73 19.55
N GLU A 377 7.20 -21.82 19.02
CA GLU A 377 8.57 -21.90 18.51
C GLU A 377 8.68 -21.16 17.17
N VAL A 378 9.69 -20.29 17.06
CA VAL A 378 9.89 -19.42 15.91
C VAL A 378 10.74 -20.11 14.84
N ALA A 379 10.40 -19.93 13.57
CA ALA A 379 11.16 -20.44 12.44
C ALA A 379 12.42 -19.57 12.15
N GLU A 380 13.38 -19.56 13.08
CA GLU A 380 14.52 -18.64 13.12
C GLU A 380 15.30 -18.54 11.80
N ALA A 381 15.47 -19.66 11.07
CA ALA A 381 16.19 -19.70 9.80
C ALA A 381 15.61 -18.78 8.71
N PHE A 382 14.34 -18.37 8.83
CA PHE A 382 13.66 -17.52 7.85
C PHE A 382 13.45 -16.08 8.32
N LEU A 383 13.74 -15.77 9.58
CA LEU A 383 13.41 -14.50 10.21
C LEU A 383 14.66 -13.78 10.70
N ILE A 384 14.56 -12.46 10.83
CA ILE A 384 15.70 -11.65 11.27
C ILE A 384 16.09 -12.00 12.72
N ASP A 385 17.40 -12.06 12.96
CA ASP A 385 17.94 -12.32 14.29
C ASP A 385 17.70 -11.16 15.27
N ALA A 386 18.04 -11.38 16.54
CA ALA A 386 17.86 -10.38 17.58
C ALA A 386 18.70 -9.10 17.35
N ALA A 387 19.88 -9.21 16.73
CA ALA A 387 20.75 -8.07 16.48
C ALA A 387 20.15 -7.14 15.41
N GLU A 388 19.58 -7.72 14.36
CA GLU A 388 18.89 -6.99 13.30
C GLU A 388 17.56 -6.40 13.79
N GLN A 389 16.80 -7.15 14.60
CA GLN A 389 15.62 -6.61 15.27
C GLN A 389 15.97 -5.36 16.08
N GLU A 390 17.00 -5.47 16.89
CA GLU A 390 17.47 -4.39 17.74
C GLU A 390 17.96 -3.18 16.91
N ARG A 391 18.67 -3.42 15.81
CA ARG A 391 19.11 -2.36 14.88
C ARG A 391 17.91 -1.62 14.29
N ARG A 392 16.91 -2.33 13.74
CA ARG A 392 15.72 -1.73 13.14
C ARG A 392 14.87 -0.98 14.17
N ARG A 393 14.76 -1.51 15.39
CA ARG A 393 14.09 -0.86 16.52
C ARG A 393 14.77 0.46 16.86
N ARG A 394 16.10 0.49 16.99
CA ARG A 394 16.86 1.72 17.25
C ARG A 394 16.69 2.76 16.14
N ASN A 395 16.69 2.35 14.87
CA ASN A 395 16.43 3.27 13.76
C ASN A 395 15.07 3.97 13.88
N MET A 396 14.02 3.24 14.27
CA MET A 396 12.71 3.84 14.52
C MET A 396 12.74 4.77 15.74
N GLN A 397 13.43 4.39 16.82
CA GLN A 397 13.60 5.24 18.00
C GLN A 397 14.31 6.56 17.67
N THR A 398 15.34 6.54 16.82
CA THR A 398 16.02 7.76 16.34
C THR A 398 15.06 8.71 15.64
N LEU A 399 14.16 8.20 14.81
CA LEU A 399 13.12 9.03 14.20
C LEU A 399 12.18 9.64 15.26
N CYS A 400 11.74 8.85 16.25
CA CYS A 400 10.90 9.36 17.35
C CYS A 400 11.63 10.43 18.18
N GLN A 401 12.94 10.30 18.37
CA GLN A 401 13.77 11.25 19.11
C GLN A 401 13.91 12.61 18.42
N GLY A 402 13.55 12.72 17.14
CA GLY A 402 13.42 14.01 16.46
C GLY A 402 12.32 14.91 17.04
N CYS A 403 11.33 14.33 17.75
CA CYS A 403 10.24 15.09 18.40
C CYS A 403 10.07 14.83 19.89
N HIS A 404 10.53 13.68 20.39
CA HIS A 404 10.26 13.23 21.75
C HIS A 404 11.54 12.99 22.56
N GLY A 405 11.47 13.25 23.87
CA GLY A 405 12.56 12.93 24.78
C GLY A 405 12.81 11.41 24.90
N THR A 406 14.06 11.03 25.16
CA THR A 406 14.51 9.63 25.24
C THR A 406 13.69 8.76 26.19
N GLN A 407 13.26 9.29 27.35
CA GLN A 407 12.45 8.53 28.32
C GLN A 407 11.08 8.15 27.74
N TRP A 408 10.42 9.09 27.05
CA TRP A 408 9.12 8.82 26.42
C TRP A 408 9.25 7.74 25.35
N VAL A 409 10.26 7.87 24.48
CA VAL A 409 10.54 6.88 23.42
C VAL A 409 10.84 5.51 24.03
N THR A 410 11.67 5.44 25.06
CA THR A 410 11.98 4.17 25.73
C THR A 410 10.72 3.51 26.29
N LYS A 411 9.90 4.25 27.04
CA LYS A 411 8.67 3.73 27.64
C LYS A 411 7.63 3.32 26.61
N HIS A 412 7.53 4.02 25.48
CA HIS A 412 6.66 3.63 24.38
C HIS A 412 7.00 2.25 23.83
N PHE A 413 8.29 1.99 23.57
CA PHE A 413 8.73 0.71 22.99
C PHE A 413 8.73 -0.43 24.02
N GLU A 414 9.00 -0.15 25.30
CA GLU A 414 8.82 -1.12 26.39
C GLU A 414 7.35 -1.56 26.50
N LYS A 415 6.41 -0.59 26.46
CA LYS A 415 4.97 -0.87 26.45
C LYS A 415 4.58 -1.72 25.24
N LEU A 416 5.05 -1.38 24.04
CA LEU A 416 4.80 -2.16 22.84
C LEU A 416 5.27 -3.61 22.99
N ALA A 417 6.47 -3.83 23.53
CA ALA A 417 6.99 -5.18 23.76
C ALA A 417 6.12 -5.99 24.73
N VAL A 418 5.60 -5.35 25.79
CA VAL A 418 4.63 -5.99 26.72
C VAL A 418 3.34 -6.34 25.98
N THR A 419 2.74 -5.40 25.25
CA THR A 419 1.50 -5.62 24.50
C THR A 419 1.63 -6.79 23.51
N VAL A 420 2.75 -6.87 22.80
CA VAL A 420 3.02 -7.96 21.86
C VAL A 420 3.01 -9.31 22.57
N ARG A 421 3.75 -9.44 23.68
CA ARG A 421 3.75 -10.70 24.47
C ARG A 421 2.37 -11.06 25.01
N GLU A 422 1.66 -10.11 25.62
CA GLU A 422 0.34 -10.37 26.20
C GLU A 422 -0.69 -10.82 25.16
N THR A 423 -0.66 -10.22 23.97
CA THR A 423 -1.57 -10.61 22.88
C THR A 423 -1.19 -11.97 22.30
N ASP A 424 0.10 -12.30 22.17
CA ASP A 424 0.53 -13.65 21.79
C ASP A 424 0.11 -14.70 22.82
N ASP A 425 0.23 -14.40 24.12
CA ASP A 425 -0.19 -15.31 25.19
C ASP A 425 -1.70 -15.57 25.16
N ARG A 426 -2.51 -14.56 24.85
CA ARG A 426 -3.97 -14.71 24.67
C ARG A 426 -4.32 -15.55 23.45
N VAL A 427 -3.66 -15.31 22.32
CA VAL A 427 -3.82 -16.13 21.09
C VAL A 427 -3.43 -17.58 21.38
N ARG A 428 -2.43 -17.82 22.23
CA ARG A 428 -2.00 -19.16 22.64
C ARG A 428 -3.07 -19.87 23.45
N GLN A 429 -3.76 -19.19 24.36
CA GLN A 429 -4.89 -19.77 25.08
C GLN A 429 -6.03 -20.16 24.13
N ALA A 430 -6.36 -19.29 23.17
CA ALA A 430 -7.36 -19.61 22.15
C ALA A 430 -6.95 -20.81 21.29
N THR A 431 -5.68 -20.87 20.90
CA THR A 431 -5.13 -21.98 20.10
C THR A 431 -5.16 -23.29 20.87
N ALA A 432 -4.87 -23.29 22.18
CA ALA A 432 -4.97 -24.49 23.01
C ALA A 432 -6.42 -25.03 23.10
N LEU A 433 -7.42 -24.14 23.15
CA LEU A 433 -8.83 -24.54 23.07
C LEU A 433 -9.17 -25.14 21.70
N MET A 434 -8.69 -24.51 20.61
CA MET A 434 -8.92 -25.04 19.26
C MET A 434 -8.26 -26.40 19.04
N GLU A 435 -7.02 -26.59 19.51
CA GLU A 435 -6.34 -27.87 19.49
C GLU A 435 -7.10 -28.96 20.26
N ARG A 436 -7.72 -28.59 21.37
CA ARG A 436 -8.61 -29.48 22.12
C ARG A 436 -9.87 -29.83 21.32
N ALA A 437 -10.51 -28.86 20.68
CA ALA A 437 -11.69 -29.12 19.85
C ALA A 437 -11.39 -30.10 18.71
N TRP A 438 -10.27 -29.91 18.01
CA TRP A 438 -9.82 -30.84 16.97
C TRP A 438 -9.51 -32.24 17.53
N ARG A 439 -8.81 -32.32 18.68
CA ARG A 439 -8.46 -33.60 19.31
C ARG A 439 -9.69 -34.37 19.80
N GLU A 440 -10.73 -33.67 20.25
CA GLU A 440 -11.99 -34.26 20.70
C GLU A 440 -12.99 -34.52 19.54
N GLY A 441 -12.62 -34.22 18.29
CA GLY A 441 -13.50 -34.41 17.13
C GLY A 441 -14.71 -33.46 17.10
N ARG A 442 -14.61 -32.32 17.79
CA ARG A 442 -15.64 -31.25 17.79
C ARG A 442 -15.50 -30.29 16.60
N ALA A 443 -14.37 -30.37 15.92
CA ALA A 443 -14.06 -29.72 14.66
C ALA A 443 -13.13 -30.63 13.84
N SER A 444 -13.17 -30.52 12.53
CA SER A 444 -12.28 -31.19 11.59
C SER A 444 -10.98 -30.40 11.41
N ARG A 445 -9.89 -31.09 11.05
CA ARG A 445 -8.62 -30.45 10.63
C ARG A 445 -8.46 -30.39 9.12
N GLU A 446 -9.43 -30.89 8.36
CA GLU A 446 -9.37 -30.92 6.89
C GLU A 446 -9.38 -29.51 6.30
N ASN A 447 -10.16 -28.62 6.90
CA ASN A 447 -10.17 -27.18 6.66
C ASN A 447 -10.09 -26.50 8.02
N LEU A 448 -9.29 -25.44 8.13
CA LEU A 448 -9.00 -24.81 9.42
C LEU A 448 -9.88 -23.59 9.71
N PHE A 449 -10.82 -23.28 8.80
CA PHE A 449 -11.58 -22.03 8.82
C PHE A 449 -13.02 -22.17 8.36
N ASP A 450 -13.62 -23.35 8.25
CA ASP A 450 -15.01 -23.47 7.77
C ASP A 450 -16.05 -23.71 8.86
N GLU A 451 -15.61 -24.05 10.06
CA GLU A 451 -16.49 -24.27 11.22
C GLU A 451 -16.58 -23.05 12.15
N PRO A 452 -17.73 -22.81 12.84
CA PRO A 452 -17.91 -21.64 13.69
C PRO A 452 -16.86 -21.47 14.79
N VAL A 453 -16.41 -22.58 15.40
CA VAL A 453 -15.38 -22.58 16.45
C VAL A 453 -14.02 -22.13 15.90
N GLU A 454 -13.72 -22.46 14.66
CA GLU A 454 -12.48 -22.08 13.97
C GLU A 454 -12.49 -20.60 13.58
N ILE A 455 -13.66 -20.09 13.15
CA ILE A 455 -13.83 -18.65 12.89
C ILE A 455 -13.61 -17.85 14.17
N LEU A 456 -14.19 -18.27 15.30
CA LEU A 456 -13.97 -17.61 16.60
C LEU A 456 -12.48 -17.59 16.99
N TRP A 457 -11.77 -18.69 16.74
CA TRP A 457 -10.31 -18.76 16.93
C TRP A 457 -9.57 -17.83 15.96
N ALA A 458 -9.95 -17.81 14.68
CA ALA A 458 -9.34 -16.95 13.66
C ALA A 458 -9.44 -15.46 14.02
N GLU A 459 -10.62 -15.00 14.47
CA GLU A 459 -10.85 -13.62 14.88
C GLU A 459 -9.91 -13.17 16.01
N GLN A 460 -9.52 -14.08 16.92
CA GLN A 460 -8.62 -13.75 18.03
C GLN A 460 -7.28 -13.19 17.54
N TRP A 461 -6.67 -13.84 16.55
CA TRP A 461 -5.35 -13.45 16.06
C TRP A 461 -5.42 -12.53 14.85
N LEU A 462 -6.38 -12.76 13.94
CA LEU A 462 -6.48 -12.02 12.68
C LEU A 462 -7.01 -10.60 12.89
N PHE A 463 -7.98 -10.41 13.79
CA PHE A 463 -8.61 -9.11 14.03
C PHE A 463 -8.15 -8.53 15.36
N TYR A 464 -8.45 -9.21 16.47
CA TYR A 464 -8.41 -8.54 17.77
C TYR A 464 -7.00 -8.36 18.33
N ALA A 465 -6.14 -9.38 18.24
CA ALA A 465 -4.73 -9.24 18.63
C ALA A 465 -4.02 -8.22 17.73
N ASN A 466 -4.32 -8.22 16.43
CA ASN A 466 -3.76 -7.25 15.48
C ASN A 466 -4.20 -5.81 15.82
N ALA A 467 -5.48 -5.58 16.10
CA ALA A 467 -5.98 -4.27 16.52
C ALA A 467 -5.24 -3.73 17.76
N VAL A 468 -5.08 -4.56 18.80
CA VAL A 468 -4.35 -4.18 20.03
C VAL A 468 -2.88 -3.85 19.73
N ARG A 469 -2.20 -4.67 18.93
CA ARG A 469 -0.79 -4.47 18.56
C ARG A 469 -0.59 -3.20 17.75
N TYR A 470 -1.43 -2.98 16.74
CA TYR A 470 -1.39 -1.78 15.89
C TYR A 470 -1.63 -0.52 16.73
N THR A 471 -2.62 -0.57 17.64
CA THR A 471 -2.91 0.52 18.58
C THR A 471 -1.70 0.88 19.44
N SER A 472 -1.05 -0.12 20.02
CA SER A 472 0.13 0.11 20.86
C SER A 472 1.29 0.72 20.06
N ALA A 473 1.54 0.20 18.86
CA ALA A 473 2.67 0.60 18.01
C ALA A 473 2.53 2.00 17.41
N MET A 474 1.31 2.44 17.11
CA MET A 474 1.08 3.75 16.46
C MET A 474 0.59 4.83 17.43
N ALA A 475 0.65 4.56 18.74
CA ALA A 475 0.07 5.43 19.77
C ALA A 475 -1.39 5.81 19.44
N GLY A 476 -2.15 4.81 18.96
CA GLY A 476 -3.53 4.95 18.55
C GLY A 476 -4.48 5.28 19.69
N SER A 477 -5.73 5.57 19.34
CA SER A 477 -6.78 5.72 20.33
C SER A 477 -6.86 4.46 21.20
N PRO A 478 -6.87 4.60 22.55
CA PRO A 478 -6.98 3.47 23.46
C PRO A 478 -8.21 2.58 23.19
N ASP A 479 -9.23 3.10 22.51
CA ASP A 479 -10.46 2.37 22.26
C ASP A 479 -10.28 1.19 21.29
N PHE A 480 -9.38 1.32 20.29
CA PHE A 480 -8.97 0.19 19.42
C PHE A 480 -8.21 -0.90 20.19
N ALA A 481 -7.59 -0.56 21.32
CA ALA A 481 -7.03 -1.54 22.24
C ALA A 481 -8.06 -2.06 23.25
N ALA A 482 -9.22 -1.41 23.41
CA ALA A 482 -10.23 -1.76 24.39
C ALA A 482 -11.51 -2.31 23.73
N PHE A 483 -12.49 -1.46 23.45
CA PHE A 483 -13.85 -1.85 23.06
C PHE A 483 -14.04 -1.93 21.54
N HIS A 484 -13.23 -1.23 20.76
CA HIS A 484 -13.27 -1.24 19.30
C HIS A 484 -12.39 -2.38 18.75
N GLY A 485 -12.82 -3.62 19.00
CA GLY A 485 -12.11 -4.81 18.54
C GLY A 485 -10.85 -5.20 19.33
N GLY A 486 -10.60 -4.58 20.48
CA GLY A 486 -9.39 -4.80 21.27
C GLY A 486 -9.49 -5.89 22.35
N TYR A 487 -8.93 -5.61 23.54
CA TYR A 487 -8.89 -6.53 24.69
C TYR A 487 -10.28 -7.02 25.14
N TRP A 488 -11.34 -6.22 24.98
CA TRP A 488 -12.70 -6.67 25.26
C TRP A 488 -13.10 -7.82 24.31
N ALA A 489 -12.85 -7.65 23.01
CA ALA A 489 -13.16 -8.65 22.00
C ALA A 489 -12.31 -9.91 22.16
N LEU A 490 -11.01 -9.77 22.49
CA LEU A 490 -10.14 -10.90 22.86
C LEU A 490 -10.72 -11.70 24.05
N SER A 491 -11.05 -11.01 25.15
CA SER A 491 -11.57 -11.68 26.34
C SER A 491 -12.92 -12.36 26.07
N ARG A 492 -13.82 -11.68 25.35
CA ARG A 492 -15.14 -12.22 25.00
C ARG A 492 -15.03 -13.43 24.07
N GLY A 493 -14.23 -13.32 23.02
CA GLY A 493 -14.07 -14.41 22.05
C GLY A 493 -13.40 -15.64 22.66
N LEU A 494 -12.49 -15.48 23.63
CA LEU A 494 -11.94 -16.61 24.38
C LEU A 494 -13.02 -17.35 25.20
N LEU A 495 -13.94 -16.62 25.84
CA LEU A 495 -15.07 -17.23 26.56
C LEU A 495 -16.03 -17.95 25.60
N GLN A 496 -16.32 -17.35 24.44
CA GLN A 496 -17.16 -17.97 23.41
C GLN A 496 -16.52 -19.23 22.84
N LEU A 497 -15.20 -19.19 22.60
CA LEU A 497 -14.45 -20.36 22.16
C LEU A 497 -14.50 -21.47 23.22
N GLN A 498 -14.29 -21.13 24.50
CA GLN A 498 -14.42 -22.10 25.59
C GLN A 498 -15.81 -22.74 25.63
N GLU A 499 -16.89 -21.95 25.53
CA GLU A 499 -18.26 -22.47 25.50
C GLU A 499 -18.48 -23.41 24.31
N ALA A 500 -18.00 -23.03 23.12
CA ALA A 500 -18.10 -23.86 21.92
C ALA A 500 -17.34 -25.19 22.06
N VAL A 501 -16.15 -25.18 22.68
CA VAL A 501 -15.34 -26.38 22.92
C VAL A 501 -15.93 -27.25 24.03
N GLU A 502 -16.44 -26.69 25.13
CA GLU A 502 -16.98 -27.50 26.24
C GLU A 502 -18.41 -28.00 25.96
N GLY A 503 -19.16 -27.29 25.10
CA GLY A 503 -20.61 -27.41 25.01
C GLY A 503 -21.29 -26.65 26.15
N ARG A 504 -22.52 -26.15 25.95
CA ARG A 504 -23.29 -25.48 27.03
C ARG A 504 -23.33 -26.38 28.25
N ARG A 505 -22.61 -26.01 29.31
CA ARG A 505 -22.92 -26.53 30.65
C ARG A 505 -24.32 -26.02 30.94
N GLY A 506 -25.32 -26.91 30.91
CA GLY A 506 -26.64 -26.60 31.42
C GLY A 506 -26.46 -25.91 32.77
N THR A 507 -27.01 -24.70 32.88
CA THR A 507 -27.07 -23.94 34.12
C THR A 507 -27.45 -24.89 35.26
N ARG A 508 -26.55 -25.07 36.23
CA ARG A 508 -26.94 -25.52 37.56
C ARG A 508 -27.55 -24.37 38.32
#